data_AF-A0A3M0G2S7-F1
#
_entry.id   AF-A0A3M0G2S7-F1
#
_cell.length_a   1.000
_cell.length_b   1.000
_cell.length_c   1.000
_cell.angle_alpha   90.00
_cell.angle_beta   90.00
_cell.angle_gamma   90.00
#
_symmetry.space_group_name_H-M   'P 1'
#
loop_
_entity.id
_entity.type
_entity.pdbx_description
1 polymer ?
#
loop_
_entity_poly.entity_id
_entity_poly.type
_entity_poly.pdbx_seq_one_letter_code
_entity_poly.pdbx_strand_id
1 'polypeptide(L)'
;MKTLKFLMVAFIATTVLSLQSCKSDDDGGDAGSASNGTVTASVDGASYTSDAMGTSVSQVTANGMTTTLITSNEFSSSRNITLTLQGVDAEGTYIIGGGANISIVASYIEANASNPTDTQIWSAPFDENASGEVNIVTITDSKIEGTFEFTARNPDDESTVSVTNGSFNLDL
;
A
#
# COMPACT_ATOMS: atom_id res chain seq x y z
N MET A 1 24.60 -45.21 29.96
CA MET A 1 23.77 -44.59 28.91
C MET A 1 22.46 -44.14 29.54
N LYS A 2 22.28 -42.83 29.77
CA LYS A 2 20.99 -42.12 30.06
C LYS A 2 21.18 -40.68 30.58
N THR A 3 22.40 -40.16 30.63
CA THR A 3 22.71 -38.77 31.01
C THR A 3 22.74 -37.79 29.83
N LEU A 4 22.29 -38.22 28.64
CA LEU A 4 22.33 -37.45 27.39
C LEU A 4 20.94 -37.03 26.90
N LYS A 5 20.07 -36.58 27.81
CA LYS A 5 18.74 -36.03 27.47
C LYS A 5 18.44 -34.66 28.11
N PHE A 6 19.41 -34.09 28.82
CA PHE A 6 19.24 -32.82 29.54
C PHE A 6 19.88 -31.61 28.82
N LEU A 7 20.29 -31.79 27.56
CA LEU A 7 20.98 -30.77 26.75
C LEU A 7 20.20 -30.42 25.47
N MET A 8 18.87 -30.40 25.58
CA MET A 8 17.95 -29.91 24.53
C MET A 8 16.95 -28.91 25.14
N VAL A 9 17.43 -28.10 26.09
CA VAL A 9 16.69 -27.01 26.77
C VAL A 9 17.28 -25.64 26.40
N ALA A 10 18.22 -25.59 25.47
CA ALA A 10 18.80 -24.33 25.01
C ALA A 10 18.92 -24.39 23.51
N PHE A 11 17.95 -23.83 22.80
CA PHE A 11 18.20 -23.03 21.60
C PHE A 11 16.90 -22.35 21.16
N ILE A 12 16.95 -21.01 21.15
CA ILE A 12 16.13 -20.13 20.32
C ILE A 12 14.71 -19.87 20.87
N ALA A 13 14.69 -19.22 22.05
CA ALA A 13 13.75 -18.14 22.31
C ALA A 13 14.32 -16.88 21.64
N THR A 14 14.07 -16.69 20.34
CA THR A 14 14.32 -15.41 19.66
C THR A 14 13.02 -14.63 19.61
N THR A 15 12.88 -13.77 20.61
CA THR A 15 12.52 -12.37 20.43
C THR A 15 11.40 -12.11 19.44
N VAL A 16 10.16 -12.14 19.93
CA VAL A 16 9.10 -11.27 19.41
C VAL A 16 9.56 -9.85 19.70
N LEU A 17 10.26 -9.23 18.75
CA LEU A 17 10.37 -7.78 18.71
C LEU A 17 8.99 -7.29 18.27
N SER A 18 8.07 -7.20 19.24
CA SER A 18 7.00 -6.22 19.18
C SER A 18 7.71 -4.87 19.10
N LEU A 19 7.91 -4.38 17.87
CA LEU A 19 8.15 -2.97 17.64
C LEU A 19 6.89 -2.28 18.13
N GLN A 20 6.93 -1.91 19.41
CA GLN A 20 6.15 -0.79 19.88
C GLN A 20 6.56 0.36 18.98
N SER A 21 5.70 0.66 18.01
CA SER A 21 5.69 1.94 17.34
C SER A 21 5.68 2.97 18.45
N CYS A 22 6.85 3.57 18.65
CA CYS A 22 7.04 4.69 19.55
C CYS A 22 6.21 5.84 18.98
N LYS A 23 4.97 5.95 19.48
CA LYS A 23 4.25 7.21 19.53
C LYS A 23 5.15 8.21 20.26
N SER A 24 5.80 9.06 19.48
CA SER A 24 6.37 10.29 19.99
C SER A 24 5.33 11.35 19.66
N ASP A 25 4.79 11.98 20.69
CA ASP A 25 3.81 13.06 20.61
C ASP A 25 4.37 14.21 19.76
N ASP A 26 4.01 14.21 18.48
CA ASP A 26 3.88 15.37 17.59
C ASP A 26 2.86 14.92 16.55
N ASP A 27 1.74 15.63 16.40
CA ASP A 27 0.54 15.23 15.63
C ASP A 27 0.76 15.08 14.10
N GLY A 28 2.01 14.94 13.64
CA GLY A 28 2.35 14.59 12.26
C GLY A 28 2.44 13.08 12.10
N GLY A 29 1.54 12.49 11.30
CA GLY A 29 1.59 11.06 10.97
C GLY A 29 2.92 10.64 10.34
N ASP A 30 3.27 9.35 10.43
CA ASP A 30 4.46 8.80 9.79
C ASP A 30 4.36 8.91 8.26
N ALA A 31 5.31 9.62 7.65
CA ALA A 31 5.40 9.80 6.19
C ALA A 31 5.89 8.54 5.46
N GLY A 32 6.29 7.50 6.19
CA GLY A 32 6.80 6.27 5.62
C GLY A 32 8.23 6.41 5.08
N SER A 33 8.61 5.52 4.16
CA SER A 33 10.02 5.31 3.77
C SER A 33 10.30 5.53 2.27
N ALA A 34 9.31 5.95 1.49
CA ALA A 34 9.46 6.19 0.06
C ALA A 34 10.40 7.37 -0.22
N SER A 35 11.27 7.18 -1.22
CA SER A 35 12.09 8.27 -1.76
C SER A 35 11.23 9.18 -2.64
N ASN A 36 11.68 10.42 -2.85
CA ASN A 36 10.95 11.35 -3.72
C ASN A 36 10.74 10.75 -5.12
N GLY A 37 9.52 10.84 -5.62
CA GLY A 37 9.08 10.29 -6.90
C GLY A 37 8.82 8.78 -6.90
N THR A 38 8.77 8.10 -5.75
CA THR A 38 8.54 6.64 -5.69
C THR A 38 7.43 6.22 -4.74
N VAL A 39 7.04 4.97 -4.88
CA VAL A 39 6.15 4.21 -4.00
C VAL A 39 6.89 2.95 -3.54
N THR A 40 6.83 2.65 -2.25
CA THR A 40 7.35 1.41 -1.67
C THR A 40 6.24 0.68 -0.94
N ALA A 41 6.31 -0.65 -0.87
CA ALA A 41 5.37 -1.48 -0.10
C ALA A 41 5.95 -2.88 0.14
N SER A 42 5.20 -3.69 0.89
CA SER A 42 5.36 -5.15 0.96
C SER A 42 4.10 -5.83 0.42
N VAL A 43 4.23 -6.61 -0.63
CA VAL A 43 3.15 -7.38 -1.28
C VAL A 43 3.32 -8.84 -0.88
N ASP A 44 2.41 -9.36 -0.05
CA ASP A 44 2.50 -10.71 0.55
C ASP A 44 3.87 -11.01 1.17
N GLY A 45 4.49 -10.00 1.79
CA GLY A 45 5.82 -10.08 2.39
C GLY A 45 6.98 -9.82 1.43
N ALA A 46 6.75 -9.82 0.11
CA ALA A 46 7.78 -9.47 -0.88
C ALA A 46 7.92 -7.95 -1.02
N SER A 47 9.16 -7.45 -1.10
CA SER A 47 9.40 -6.01 -1.30
C SER A 47 8.87 -5.55 -2.65
N TYR A 48 8.26 -4.37 -2.68
CA TYR A 48 7.90 -3.63 -3.89
C TYR A 48 8.51 -2.24 -3.81
N THR A 49 9.19 -1.83 -4.88
CA THR A 49 9.68 -0.45 -5.05
C THR A 49 9.44 -0.03 -6.47
N SER A 50 8.66 1.03 -6.68
CA SER A 50 8.42 1.54 -8.01
C SER A 50 9.64 2.24 -8.60
N ASP A 51 9.75 2.20 -9.93
CA ASP A 51 10.67 3.02 -10.69
C ASP A 51 10.15 4.46 -10.74
N ALA A 52 11.00 5.44 -10.43
CA ALA A 52 10.59 6.85 -10.40
C ALA A 52 10.01 7.32 -11.75
N MET A 53 10.58 6.87 -12.87
CA MET A 53 10.06 7.22 -14.22
C MET A 53 8.72 6.56 -14.55
N GLY A 54 8.36 5.50 -13.83
CA GLY A 54 7.09 4.79 -13.94
C GLY A 54 6.10 5.17 -12.86
N THR A 55 6.40 6.20 -12.05
CA THR A 55 5.57 6.64 -10.95
C THR A 55 5.04 8.03 -11.24
N SER A 56 3.75 8.23 -11.05
CA SER A 56 3.11 9.52 -11.27
C SER A 56 1.93 9.70 -10.34
N VAL A 57 1.61 10.97 -10.11
CA VAL A 57 0.36 11.41 -9.52
C VAL A 57 -0.33 12.36 -10.49
N SER A 58 -1.65 12.30 -10.56
CA SER A 58 -2.45 13.25 -11.33
C SER A 58 -3.69 13.64 -10.54
N GLN A 59 -4.09 14.91 -10.67
CA GLN A 59 -5.29 15.45 -10.03
C GLN A 59 -6.25 16.00 -11.07
N VAL A 60 -7.51 15.60 -10.96
CA VAL A 60 -8.60 16.10 -11.80
C VAL A 60 -9.70 16.62 -10.90
N THR A 61 -10.04 17.90 -11.03
CA THR A 61 -11.18 18.50 -10.34
C THR A 61 -12.36 18.63 -11.29
N ALA A 62 -13.48 17.98 -10.95
CA ALA A 62 -14.73 18.09 -11.70
C ALA A 62 -15.90 18.25 -10.73
N ASN A 63 -16.83 19.16 -11.04
CA ASN A 63 -18.01 19.43 -10.20
C ASN A 63 -17.70 19.73 -8.72
N GLY A 64 -16.55 20.35 -8.44
CA GLY A 64 -16.12 20.68 -7.07
C GLY A 64 -15.53 19.51 -6.28
N MET A 65 -15.24 18.39 -6.93
CA MET A 65 -14.60 17.22 -6.33
C MET A 65 -13.27 16.92 -7.03
N THR A 66 -12.21 16.80 -6.25
CA THR A 66 -10.88 16.41 -6.73
C THR A 66 -10.75 14.89 -6.70
N THR A 67 -10.25 14.30 -7.78
CA THR A 67 -9.79 12.91 -7.83
C THR A 67 -8.29 12.91 -8.02
N THR A 68 -7.57 12.30 -7.08
CA THR A 68 -6.13 12.05 -7.17
C THR A 68 -5.91 10.61 -7.62
N LEU A 69 -5.17 10.40 -8.70
CA LEU A 69 -4.73 9.08 -9.14
C LEU A 69 -3.21 8.98 -8.97
N ILE A 70 -2.78 8.06 -8.11
CA ILE A 70 -1.38 7.65 -7.99
C ILE A 70 -1.22 6.36 -8.79
N THR A 71 -0.24 6.33 -9.68
CA THR A 71 0.15 5.15 -10.45
C THR A 71 1.63 4.89 -10.21
N SER A 72 1.98 3.66 -9.80
CA SER A 72 3.38 3.29 -9.58
C SER A 72 3.70 1.98 -10.28
N ASN A 73 4.80 1.96 -11.04
CA ASN A 73 5.23 0.78 -11.79
C ASN A 73 6.61 0.33 -11.31
N GLU A 74 6.77 -0.96 -11.08
CA GLU A 74 8.06 -1.63 -10.94
C GLU A 74 8.29 -2.45 -12.21
N PHE A 75 9.08 -1.90 -13.14
CA PHE A 75 9.25 -2.48 -14.47
C PHE A 75 9.98 -3.82 -14.43
N SER A 76 10.91 -3.99 -13.49
CA SER A 76 11.72 -5.20 -13.37
C SER A 76 10.89 -6.47 -13.12
N SER A 77 9.79 -6.34 -12.37
CA SER A 77 8.87 -7.46 -12.10
C SER A 77 7.51 -7.30 -12.80
N SER A 78 7.33 -6.25 -13.62
CA SER A 78 6.05 -5.93 -14.26
C SER A 78 4.88 -5.80 -13.27
N ARG A 79 5.17 -5.24 -12.08
CA ARG A 79 4.18 -5.03 -11.02
C ARG A 79 3.74 -3.59 -10.96
N ASN A 80 2.48 -3.36 -10.64
CA ASN A 80 1.91 -2.02 -10.52
C ASN A 80 1.00 -1.92 -9.30
N ILE A 81 1.05 -0.76 -8.65
CA ILE A 81 0.07 -0.37 -7.62
C ILE A 81 -0.60 0.92 -8.11
N THR A 82 -1.93 0.99 -8.00
CA THR A 82 -2.67 2.23 -8.20
C THR A 82 -3.52 2.57 -6.98
N LEU A 83 -3.63 3.86 -6.69
CA LEU A 83 -4.52 4.41 -5.68
C LEU A 83 -5.34 5.52 -6.33
N THR A 84 -6.67 5.40 -6.28
CA THR A 84 -7.59 6.45 -6.70
C THR A 84 -8.26 7.02 -5.44
N LEU A 85 -7.97 8.28 -5.14
CA LEU A 85 -8.44 9.00 -3.97
C LEU A 85 -9.44 10.08 -4.40
N GLN A 86 -10.73 9.84 -4.21
CA GLN A 86 -11.78 10.79 -4.54
C GLN A 86 -12.15 11.62 -3.30
N GLY A 87 -12.12 12.95 -3.45
CA GLY A 87 -12.49 13.89 -2.39
C GLY A 87 -11.47 13.97 -1.25
N VAL A 88 -10.21 13.58 -1.50
CA VAL A 88 -9.11 13.68 -0.54
C VAL A 88 -8.30 14.94 -0.85
N ASP A 89 -8.47 15.97 -0.02
CA ASP A 89 -7.85 17.30 -0.16
C ASP A 89 -7.19 17.82 1.13
N ALA A 90 -7.18 17.01 2.18
CA ALA A 90 -6.58 17.34 3.47
C ALA A 90 -5.75 16.16 4.02
N GLU A 91 -4.85 16.47 4.94
CA GLU A 91 -4.17 15.47 5.76
C GLU A 91 -5.19 14.65 6.57
N GLY A 92 -4.89 13.36 6.78
CA GLY A 92 -5.74 12.46 7.54
C GLY A 92 -5.75 11.02 7.03
N THR A 93 -6.43 10.17 7.77
CA THR A 93 -6.60 8.75 7.43
C THR A 93 -7.95 8.51 6.78
N TYR A 94 -7.94 7.84 5.64
CA TYR A 94 -9.10 7.57 4.80
C TYR A 94 -9.25 6.07 4.55
N ILE A 95 -10.43 5.54 4.82
CA ILE A 95 -10.70 4.10 4.70
C ILE A 95 -10.96 3.71 3.23
N ILE A 96 -10.42 2.56 2.83
CA ILE A 96 -10.70 1.91 1.55
C ILE A 96 -11.92 0.99 1.76
N GLY A 97 -13.07 1.38 1.22
CA GLY A 97 -14.33 0.65 1.41
C GLY A 97 -15.02 0.95 2.75
N GLY A 98 -15.76 -0.04 3.29
CA GLY A 98 -16.41 0.07 4.60
C GLY A 98 -17.61 1.02 4.68
N GLY A 99 -18.12 1.53 3.56
CA GLY A 99 -19.21 2.50 3.52
C GLY A 99 -20.07 2.39 2.26
N ALA A 100 -21.25 3.02 2.30
CA ALA A 100 -22.20 3.02 1.18
C ALA A 100 -21.69 3.77 -0.07
N ASN A 101 -20.69 4.64 0.09
CA ASN A 101 -20.03 5.34 -1.00
C ASN A 101 -18.53 4.99 -0.95
N ILE A 102 -18.02 4.37 -2.01
CA ILE A 102 -16.61 4.02 -2.13
C ILE A 102 -15.88 5.21 -2.75
N SER A 103 -15.16 5.97 -1.92
CA SER A 103 -14.38 7.13 -2.35
C SER A 103 -12.91 6.81 -2.60
N ILE A 104 -12.44 5.64 -2.17
CA ILE A 104 -11.06 5.20 -2.39
C ILE A 104 -11.06 3.80 -2.98
N VAL A 105 -10.28 3.64 -4.05
CA VAL A 105 -10.05 2.37 -4.72
C VAL A 105 -8.54 2.15 -4.82
N ALA A 106 -8.10 0.94 -4.52
CA ALA A 106 -6.72 0.54 -4.67
C ALA A 106 -6.64 -0.71 -5.56
N SER A 107 -5.56 -0.85 -6.32
CA SER A 107 -5.30 -2.05 -7.10
C SER A 107 -3.84 -2.47 -7.02
N TYR A 108 -3.62 -3.77 -7.11
CA TYR A 108 -2.33 -4.37 -7.41
C TYR A 108 -2.44 -5.17 -8.70
N ILE A 109 -1.49 -4.99 -9.61
CA ILE A 109 -1.51 -5.58 -10.95
C ILE A 109 -0.19 -6.29 -11.20
N GLU A 110 -0.26 -7.52 -11.69
CA GLU A 110 0.88 -8.25 -12.26
C GLU A 110 0.67 -8.36 -13.77
N ALA A 111 1.37 -7.51 -14.52
CA ALA A 111 1.24 -7.45 -15.96
C ALA A 111 2.01 -8.60 -16.63
N ASN A 112 1.36 -9.23 -17.62
CA ASN A 112 2.00 -10.24 -18.44
C ASN A 112 2.25 -9.69 -19.86
N ALA A 113 3.43 -9.09 -20.07
CA ALA A 113 3.78 -8.48 -21.37
C ALA A 113 3.83 -9.49 -22.54
N SER A 114 4.06 -10.78 -22.24
CA SER A 114 4.09 -11.83 -23.26
C SER A 114 2.69 -12.36 -23.60
N ASN A 115 1.75 -12.23 -22.67
CA ASN A 115 0.36 -12.62 -22.83
C ASN A 115 -0.58 -11.65 -22.11
N PRO A 116 -0.92 -10.49 -22.71
CA PRO A 116 -1.66 -9.44 -21.99
C PRO A 116 -3.02 -9.86 -21.45
N THR A 117 -3.66 -10.87 -22.04
CA THR A 117 -4.94 -11.44 -21.56
C THR A 117 -4.81 -12.25 -20.28
N ASP A 118 -3.59 -12.55 -19.83
CA ASP A 118 -3.25 -13.28 -18.60
C ASP A 118 -2.71 -12.34 -17.51
N THR A 119 -2.94 -11.04 -17.66
CA THR A 119 -2.66 -10.03 -16.62
C THR A 119 -3.56 -10.28 -15.41
N GLN A 120 -2.96 -10.31 -14.23
CA GLN A 120 -3.70 -10.51 -12.98
C GLN A 120 -3.96 -9.17 -12.30
N ILE A 121 -5.18 -8.97 -11.80
CA ILE A 121 -5.62 -7.72 -11.19
C ILE A 121 -6.34 -8.02 -9.89
N TRP A 122 -5.79 -7.53 -8.78
CA TRP A 122 -6.45 -7.53 -7.48
C TRP A 122 -6.94 -6.11 -7.20
N SER A 123 -8.20 -5.97 -6.79
CA SER A 123 -8.79 -4.67 -6.46
C SER A 123 -9.39 -4.63 -5.05
N ALA A 124 -9.33 -3.43 -4.45
CA ALA A 124 -9.93 -3.10 -3.16
C ALA A 124 -10.77 -1.81 -3.29
N PRO A 125 -11.92 -1.70 -2.59
CA PRO A 125 -12.54 -2.77 -1.81
C PRO A 125 -13.17 -3.84 -2.73
N PHE A 126 -13.38 -5.04 -2.18
CA PHE A 126 -14.00 -6.16 -2.90
C PHE A 126 -15.30 -6.66 -2.25
N ASP A 127 -15.70 -6.08 -1.12
CA ASP A 127 -16.95 -6.30 -0.41
C ASP A 127 -17.39 -5.02 0.35
N GLU A 128 -18.39 -5.13 1.22
CA GLU A 128 -18.91 -3.99 2.00
C GLU A 128 -18.02 -3.61 3.21
N ASN A 129 -16.99 -4.41 3.52
CA ASN A 129 -16.11 -4.17 4.66
C ASN A 129 -14.97 -3.21 4.29
N ALA A 130 -14.32 -2.67 5.32
CA ALA A 130 -13.07 -1.95 5.13
C ALA A 130 -11.99 -2.93 4.64
N SER A 131 -11.34 -2.57 3.53
CA SER A 131 -10.28 -3.37 2.89
C SER A 131 -8.89 -2.79 3.14
N GLY A 132 -8.77 -1.70 3.89
CA GLY A 132 -7.51 -1.00 4.16
C GLY A 132 -7.70 0.48 4.41
N GLU A 133 -6.60 1.22 4.41
CA GLU A 133 -6.59 2.67 4.58
C GLU A 133 -5.45 3.35 3.82
N VAL A 134 -5.64 4.63 3.56
CA VAL A 134 -4.61 5.55 3.05
C VAL A 134 -4.49 6.68 4.07
N ASN A 135 -3.27 6.95 4.54
CA ASN A 135 -2.98 8.05 5.44
C ASN A 135 -2.18 9.13 4.70
N ILE A 136 -2.78 10.31 4.55
CA ILE A 136 -2.16 11.49 3.95
C ILE A 136 -1.50 12.30 5.06
N VAL A 137 -0.18 12.47 4.98
CA VAL A 137 0.59 13.29 5.94
C VAL A 137 0.99 14.65 5.38
N THR A 138 1.09 14.76 4.05
CA THR A 138 1.33 16.01 3.35
C THR A 138 0.44 16.02 2.12
N ILE A 139 -0.34 17.08 1.92
CA ILE A 139 -0.97 17.39 0.63
C ILE A 139 -0.95 18.90 0.41
N THR A 140 -0.29 19.31 -0.66
CA THR A 140 -0.14 20.71 -1.06
C THR A 140 -0.33 20.82 -2.57
N ASP A 141 -0.24 22.03 -3.12
CA ASP A 141 -0.33 22.24 -4.57
C ASP A 141 0.81 21.56 -5.38
N SER A 142 1.90 21.15 -4.72
CA SER A 142 3.08 20.60 -5.40
C SER A 142 3.53 19.23 -4.89
N LYS A 143 2.85 18.68 -3.87
CA LYS A 143 3.35 17.47 -3.20
C LYS A 143 2.24 16.69 -2.53
N ILE A 144 2.34 15.36 -2.59
CA ILE A 144 1.56 14.45 -1.77
C ILE A 144 2.47 13.38 -1.15
N GLU A 145 2.35 13.18 0.16
CA GLU A 145 3.08 12.16 0.93
C GLU A 145 2.12 11.42 1.85
N GLY A 146 2.40 10.14 2.04
CA GLY A 146 1.55 9.32 2.87
C GLY A 146 1.94 7.86 2.91
N THR A 147 1.15 7.11 3.66
CA THR A 147 1.24 5.66 3.79
C THR A 147 -0.07 5.01 3.38
N PHE A 148 -0.02 3.72 3.08
CA PHE A 148 -1.20 2.95 2.75
C PHE A 148 -1.02 1.47 3.10
N GLU A 149 -2.14 0.82 3.34
CA GLU A 149 -2.22 -0.63 3.39
C GLU A 149 -3.59 -1.07 2.87
N PHE A 150 -3.63 -2.20 2.18
CA PHE A 150 -4.89 -2.80 1.75
C PHE A 150 -4.77 -4.29 1.50
N THR A 151 -5.89 -4.99 1.63
CA THR A 151 -6.10 -6.32 1.05
C THR A 151 -6.96 -6.16 -0.19
N ALA A 152 -6.54 -6.76 -1.29
CA ALA A 152 -7.27 -6.74 -2.56
C ALA A 152 -7.60 -8.17 -2.99
N ARG A 153 -8.66 -8.33 -3.79
CA ARG A 153 -9.11 -9.62 -4.31
C ARG A 153 -9.14 -9.62 -5.83
N ASN A 154 -8.74 -10.73 -6.43
CA ASN A 154 -8.89 -10.97 -7.86
C ASN A 154 -10.30 -11.54 -8.12
N PRO A 155 -11.10 -10.92 -9.01
CA PRO A 155 -12.46 -11.36 -9.26
C PRO A 155 -12.55 -12.67 -10.07
N ASP A 156 -11.49 -13.08 -10.75
CA ASP A 156 -11.50 -14.26 -11.63
C ASP A 156 -11.31 -15.57 -10.85
N ASP A 157 -10.51 -15.55 -9.77
CA ASP A 157 -10.16 -16.74 -8.98
C ASP A 157 -10.36 -16.59 -7.46
N GLU A 158 -10.85 -15.44 -7.02
CA GLU A 158 -11.06 -15.06 -5.61
C GLU A 158 -9.80 -15.03 -4.74
N SER A 159 -8.60 -15.14 -5.33
CA SER A 159 -7.34 -15.01 -4.59
C SER A 159 -7.17 -13.61 -4.01
N THR A 160 -6.48 -13.50 -2.88
CA THR A 160 -6.23 -12.23 -2.19
C THR A 160 -4.76 -11.90 -2.14
N VAL A 161 -4.43 -10.61 -2.23
CA VAL A 161 -3.09 -10.05 -2.02
C VAL A 161 -3.15 -9.04 -0.88
N SER A 162 -2.20 -9.12 0.05
CA SER A 162 -2.02 -8.17 1.13
C SER A 162 -0.88 -7.21 0.79
N VAL A 163 -1.19 -5.92 0.67
CA VAL A 163 -0.24 -4.84 0.51
C VAL A 163 -0.10 -4.09 1.83
N THR A 164 1.07 -4.13 2.43
CA THR A 164 1.36 -3.58 3.77
C THR A 164 2.57 -2.68 3.74
N ASN A 165 2.74 -1.84 4.78
CA ASN A 165 3.87 -0.91 4.89
C ASN A 165 4.06 -0.06 3.63
N GLY A 166 2.95 0.30 2.97
CA GLY A 166 2.96 1.12 1.77
C GLY A 166 3.33 2.55 2.12
N SER A 167 4.16 3.19 1.31
CA SER A 167 4.44 4.62 1.40
C SER A 167 4.67 5.24 0.04
N PHE A 168 4.34 6.52 -0.11
CA PHE A 168 4.56 7.29 -1.33
C PHE A 168 5.02 8.70 -0.99
N ASN A 169 5.87 9.26 -1.86
CA ASN A 169 6.36 10.63 -1.75
C ASN A 169 6.49 11.21 -3.16
N LEU A 170 5.49 12.00 -3.59
CA LEU A 170 5.31 12.37 -4.99
C LEU A 170 5.12 13.87 -5.15
N ASP A 171 5.74 14.42 -6.19
CA ASP A 171 5.50 15.79 -6.65
C ASP A 171 4.27 15.82 -7.58
N LEU A 172 3.39 16.81 -7.40
CA LEU A 172 2.15 17.00 -8.18
C LEU A 172 2.36 17.81 -9.48
#